data_AF-Q18EE4-F1
#
_entry.id   AF-Q18EE4-F1
#
_cell.length_a   1.000
_cell.length_b   1.000
_cell.length_c   1.000
_cell.angle_alpha   90.00
_cell.angle_beta   90.00
_cell.angle_gamma   90.00
#
_symmetry.space_group_name_H-M   'P 1'
#
loop_
_entity.id
_entity.type
_entity.pdbx_description
1 polymer ?
#
loop_
_entity_poly.entity_id
_entity_poly.type
_entity_poly.pdbx_seq_one_letter_code
_entity_poly.pdbx_strand_id
1 'polypeptide(L)'
;MGRGANRDGAAELVQATLTAVEGGEDGCRELAIHARDGYAHPKAYLLLYGTIADDDAATELTTDAFGFDLDSDNGTNVKQVRLGRNAVLVDRNHHGALIHEPPEFTARNGQRNSVIGLDATDREHLWELAIGQNVERRDIHETPRARREFLQQTLNLQVVQTTPHTKTYEGSKKGRNFDGDIALVRAVAEEYGAGRLRQDTLTSTSKPGVITTKVVQQEIEDEIEDDISAIDHYGNVTGSNAMGELNLGVVVGCQHFGDYTVEKWAALAGEQVSRTGRGEALDYGCPTGNAYLKHMRQDQTLQAVLRFGCDEEGAIVFAHTAALHEDLPVVGDGAVVRAFSESTQEVARTAQQFRDQEFTVSDLVDTVDCSRRTVRRVLAELSEMGYLERHDPGDGLANEYHTIDEPGSGDVELPTIDTLGTQTRENDHPGQDSLEQYYTWFVRDPSPQDEDRSQHGVGTATLPAPDEVTAGPPPG
;
A
#
# COMPACT_ATOMS: atom_id res chain seq x y z
N MET A 1 -46.72 8.66 -45.12
CA MET A 1 -45.81 7.62 -45.64
C MET A 1 -44.44 7.73 -44.97
N GLY A 2 -44.32 7.42 -43.67
CA GLY A 2 -43.08 7.63 -42.91
C GLY A 2 -42.81 6.63 -41.78
N ARG A 3 -43.46 5.46 -41.80
CA ARG A 3 -43.30 4.40 -40.78
C ARG A 3 -42.63 3.11 -41.31
N GLY A 4 -42.33 3.03 -42.62
CA GLY A 4 -41.75 1.85 -43.26
C GLY A 4 -40.22 1.83 -43.26
N ALA A 5 -39.58 2.92 -43.70
CA ALA A 5 -38.12 2.97 -43.89
C ALA A 5 -37.29 2.79 -42.61
N ASN A 6 -37.85 3.11 -41.43
CA ASN A 6 -37.13 3.00 -40.16
C ASN A 6 -37.19 1.58 -39.55
N ARG A 7 -38.10 0.72 -40.02
CA ARG A 7 -38.22 -0.67 -39.55
C ARG A 7 -37.28 -1.61 -40.31
N ASP A 8 -37.09 -1.37 -41.61
CA ASP A 8 -36.19 -2.17 -42.44
C ASP A 8 -34.73 -1.96 -42.03
N GLY A 9 -34.30 -0.70 -41.83
CA GLY A 9 -32.95 -0.41 -41.33
C GLY A 9 -32.68 -0.92 -39.90
N ALA A 10 -33.70 -0.98 -39.04
CA ALA A 10 -33.57 -1.57 -37.70
C ALA A 10 -33.43 -3.10 -37.76
N ALA A 11 -34.15 -3.76 -38.66
CA ALA A 11 -34.02 -5.21 -38.86
C ALA A 11 -32.65 -5.58 -39.44
N GLU A 12 -32.15 -4.78 -40.39
CA GLU A 12 -30.79 -4.94 -40.95
C GLU A 12 -29.71 -4.75 -39.88
N LEU A 13 -29.82 -3.73 -39.02
CA LEU A 13 -28.88 -3.51 -37.91
C LEU A 13 -28.87 -4.67 -36.90
N VAL A 14 -30.04 -5.22 -36.58
CA VAL A 14 -30.15 -6.40 -35.71
C VAL A 14 -29.48 -7.61 -36.35
N GLN A 15 -29.69 -7.83 -37.65
CA GLN A 15 -29.01 -8.92 -38.36
C GLN A 15 -27.48 -8.72 -38.42
N ALA A 16 -27.01 -7.50 -38.66
CA ALA A 16 -25.58 -7.17 -38.63
C ALA A 16 -24.98 -7.38 -37.23
N THR A 17 -25.75 -7.08 -36.17
CA THR A 17 -25.36 -7.34 -34.77
C THR A 17 -25.24 -8.83 -34.49
N LEU A 18 -26.23 -9.63 -34.89
CA LEU A 18 -26.18 -11.09 -34.76
C LEU A 18 -25.01 -11.69 -35.54
N THR A 19 -24.82 -11.23 -36.79
CA THR A 19 -23.70 -11.64 -37.64
C THR A 19 -22.36 -11.31 -37.00
N ALA A 20 -22.24 -10.15 -36.35
CA ALA A 20 -21.03 -9.78 -35.62
C ALA A 20 -20.79 -10.68 -34.41
N VAL A 21 -21.83 -10.95 -33.60
CA VAL A 21 -21.72 -11.82 -32.42
C VAL A 21 -21.35 -13.26 -32.83
N GLU A 22 -22.00 -13.79 -33.86
CA GLU A 22 -21.73 -15.14 -34.38
C GLU A 22 -20.38 -15.24 -35.12
N GLY A 23 -20.01 -14.20 -35.87
CA GLY A 23 -18.82 -14.15 -36.71
C GLY A 23 -17.57 -13.58 -36.04
N GLY A 24 -17.67 -13.14 -34.78
CA GLY A 24 -16.56 -12.55 -34.04
C GLY A 24 -15.98 -11.30 -34.70
N GLU A 25 -14.64 -11.23 -34.78
CA GLU A 25 -13.95 -10.11 -35.43
C GLU A 25 -14.31 -9.98 -36.92
N ASP A 26 -14.36 -11.11 -37.63
CA ASP A 26 -14.68 -11.11 -39.06
C ASP A 26 -16.14 -10.71 -39.31
N GLY A 27 -17.03 -11.05 -38.38
CA GLY A 27 -18.44 -10.65 -38.40
C GLY A 27 -18.65 -9.14 -38.19
N CYS A 28 -17.71 -8.43 -37.55
CA CYS A 28 -17.82 -6.98 -37.33
C CYS A 28 -17.75 -6.14 -38.62
N ARG A 29 -17.40 -6.74 -39.76
CA ARG A 29 -17.40 -6.04 -41.06
C ARG A 29 -18.80 -5.55 -41.45
N GLU A 30 -19.84 -6.32 -41.17
CA GLU A 30 -21.22 -5.92 -41.47
C GLU A 30 -21.65 -4.72 -40.62
N LEU A 31 -21.19 -4.63 -39.37
CA LEU A 31 -21.46 -3.46 -38.52
C LEU A 31 -20.84 -2.18 -39.08
N ALA A 32 -19.65 -2.27 -39.67
CA ALA A 32 -18.95 -1.11 -40.25
C ALA A 32 -19.76 -0.46 -41.38
N ILE A 33 -20.55 -1.24 -42.14
CA ILE A 33 -21.44 -0.74 -43.19
C ILE A 33 -22.50 0.22 -42.62
N HIS A 34 -22.95 -0.05 -41.39
CA HIS A 34 -23.98 0.72 -40.72
C HIS A 34 -23.41 1.82 -39.78
N ALA A 35 -22.09 1.86 -39.58
CA ALA A 35 -21.43 2.88 -38.77
C ALA A 35 -21.33 4.22 -39.53
N ARG A 36 -21.44 5.34 -38.80
CA ARG A 36 -21.42 6.69 -39.41
C ARG A 36 -20.08 7.04 -40.06
N ASP A 37 -18.99 6.56 -39.49
CA ASP A 37 -17.61 6.73 -39.95
C ASP A 37 -17.12 5.57 -40.82
N GLY A 38 -17.97 4.57 -41.07
CA GLY A 38 -17.61 3.35 -41.79
C GLY A 38 -16.69 2.42 -41.00
N TYR A 39 -16.58 2.60 -39.67
CA TYR A 39 -15.70 1.82 -38.82
C TYR A 39 -16.48 1.08 -37.74
N ALA A 40 -16.16 -0.21 -37.57
CA ALA A 40 -16.50 -0.96 -36.39
C ALA A 40 -15.21 -1.50 -35.78
N HIS A 41 -15.03 -1.29 -34.48
CA HIS A 41 -13.89 -1.87 -33.77
C HIS A 41 -13.93 -3.40 -33.92
N PRO A 42 -12.80 -4.09 -34.20
CA PRO A 42 -12.80 -5.55 -34.37
C PRO A 42 -13.39 -6.32 -33.18
N LYS A 43 -13.36 -5.72 -31.99
CA LYS A 43 -13.93 -6.28 -30.74
C LYS A 43 -15.36 -5.82 -30.42
N ALA A 44 -16.04 -5.11 -31.34
CA ALA A 44 -17.39 -4.63 -31.09
C ALA A 44 -18.38 -5.77 -30.79
N TYR A 45 -18.17 -6.94 -31.39
CA TYR A 45 -18.97 -8.13 -31.11
C TYR A 45 -18.97 -8.55 -29.63
N LEU A 46 -17.87 -8.33 -28.89
CA LEU A 46 -17.78 -8.63 -27.46
C LEU A 46 -18.66 -7.69 -26.63
N LEU A 47 -18.69 -6.40 -26.98
CA LEU A 47 -19.55 -5.42 -26.32
C LEU A 47 -21.03 -5.70 -26.61
N LEU A 48 -21.34 -6.06 -27.86
CA LEU A 48 -22.69 -6.43 -28.27
C LEU A 48 -23.16 -7.68 -27.55
N TYR A 49 -22.32 -8.72 -27.50
CA TYR A 49 -22.56 -9.92 -26.71
C TYR A 49 -22.79 -9.57 -25.23
N GLY A 50 -21.91 -8.75 -24.65
CA GLY A 50 -22.07 -8.20 -23.30
C GLY A 50 -23.43 -7.55 -23.06
N THR A 51 -23.95 -6.82 -24.05
CA THR A 51 -25.22 -6.12 -23.92
C THR A 51 -26.41 -7.09 -24.03
N ILE A 52 -26.40 -7.99 -25.01
CA ILE A 52 -27.57 -8.82 -25.38
C ILE A 52 -27.63 -10.17 -24.67
N ALA A 53 -26.52 -10.65 -24.09
CA ALA A 53 -26.48 -11.95 -23.44
C ALA A 53 -27.54 -12.01 -22.32
N ASP A 54 -28.28 -13.11 -22.32
CA ASP A 54 -29.35 -13.40 -21.35
C ASP A 54 -28.80 -13.38 -19.92
N ASP A 55 -29.65 -13.01 -18.97
CA ASP A 55 -29.26 -12.91 -17.56
C ASP A 55 -28.83 -14.27 -16.98
N ASP A 56 -29.33 -15.40 -17.51
CA ASP A 56 -28.90 -16.75 -17.12
C ASP A 56 -27.45 -17.07 -17.50
N ALA A 57 -26.89 -16.36 -18.49
CA ALA A 57 -25.49 -16.47 -18.91
C ALA A 57 -24.59 -15.39 -18.28
N ALA A 58 -25.16 -14.56 -17.41
CA ALA A 58 -24.51 -13.42 -16.80
C ALA A 58 -24.36 -13.58 -15.29
N THR A 59 -23.31 -12.97 -14.74
CA THR A 59 -23.17 -12.76 -13.30
C THR A 59 -23.43 -11.29 -13.01
N GLU A 60 -24.45 -11.00 -12.22
CA GLU A 60 -24.71 -9.64 -11.73
C GLU A 60 -23.90 -9.38 -10.48
N LEU A 61 -23.21 -8.23 -10.45
CA LEU A 61 -22.35 -7.82 -9.36
C LEU A 61 -22.60 -6.34 -9.05
N THR A 62 -22.45 -5.99 -7.78
CA THR A 62 -22.46 -4.60 -7.31
C THR A 62 -21.06 -4.24 -6.85
N THR A 63 -20.63 -3.01 -7.09
CA THR A 63 -19.33 -2.50 -6.66
C THR A 63 -19.53 -1.24 -5.84
N ASP A 64 -18.64 -1.01 -4.88
CA ASP A 64 -18.70 0.15 -3.99
C ASP A 64 -17.69 1.23 -4.42
N ALA A 65 -16.52 0.81 -4.94
CA ALA A 65 -15.45 1.68 -5.39
C ALA A 65 -15.22 1.62 -6.92
N PHE A 66 -15.37 0.46 -7.55
CA PHE A 66 -15.20 0.31 -8.99
C PHE A 66 -16.41 0.87 -9.76
N GLY A 67 -16.16 1.73 -10.74
CA GLY A 67 -17.19 2.31 -11.60
C GLY A 67 -16.60 2.81 -12.92
N PHE A 68 -17.49 3.14 -13.86
CA PHE A 68 -17.14 3.71 -15.17
C PHE A 68 -17.35 5.22 -15.24
N ASP A 69 -18.18 5.76 -14.36
CA ASP A 69 -18.38 7.20 -14.23
C ASP A 69 -17.28 7.79 -13.36
N LEU A 70 -16.36 8.52 -13.99
CA LEU A 70 -15.22 9.14 -13.31
C LEU A 70 -15.62 10.35 -12.47
N ASP A 71 -16.84 10.88 -12.64
CA ASP A 71 -17.37 11.99 -11.86
C ASP A 71 -18.19 11.49 -10.64
N SER A 72 -18.32 10.17 -10.47
CA SER A 72 -19.01 9.52 -9.36
C SER A 72 -18.01 8.78 -8.47
N ASP A 73 -18.00 9.13 -7.18
CA ASP A 73 -17.27 8.38 -6.15
C ASP A 73 -18.02 7.11 -5.69
N ASN A 74 -19.22 6.84 -6.24
CA ASN A 74 -19.98 5.64 -5.97
C ASN A 74 -19.67 4.58 -7.02
N GLY A 75 -19.52 3.32 -6.58
CA GLY A 75 -19.46 2.17 -7.48
C GLY A 75 -20.75 1.94 -8.27
N THR A 76 -20.87 0.79 -8.93
CA THR A 76 -21.94 0.57 -9.92
C THR A 76 -22.48 -0.85 -9.90
N ASN A 77 -23.50 -1.12 -10.72
CA ASN A 77 -23.97 -2.48 -10.96
C ASN A 77 -23.43 -2.96 -12.30
N VAL A 78 -22.62 -4.02 -12.28
CA VAL A 78 -22.02 -4.57 -13.49
C VAL A 78 -22.62 -5.93 -13.81
N LYS A 79 -22.82 -6.16 -15.11
CA LYS A 79 -23.12 -7.47 -15.67
C LYS A 79 -21.82 -8.05 -16.23
N GLN A 80 -21.36 -9.17 -15.67
CA GLN A 80 -20.26 -9.94 -16.22
C GLN A 80 -20.80 -11.05 -17.11
N VAL A 81 -20.22 -11.17 -18.31
CA VAL A 81 -20.47 -12.31 -19.20
C VAL A 81 -19.16 -12.84 -19.75
N ARG A 82 -19.17 -14.11 -20.17
CA ARG A 82 -18.02 -14.75 -20.81
C ARG A 82 -18.36 -15.21 -22.22
N LEU A 83 -17.48 -14.89 -23.17
CA LEU A 83 -17.52 -15.44 -24.53
C LEU A 83 -16.19 -16.13 -24.83
N GLY A 84 -16.20 -17.45 -24.82
CA GLY A 84 -14.96 -18.24 -24.87
C GLY A 84 -14.08 -17.92 -23.66
N ARG A 85 -12.87 -17.42 -23.92
CA ARG A 85 -11.89 -17.01 -22.89
C ARG A 85 -12.03 -15.56 -22.44
N ASN A 86 -12.83 -14.76 -23.16
CA ASN A 86 -12.94 -13.33 -22.93
C ASN A 86 -14.01 -13.08 -21.86
N ALA A 87 -13.74 -12.14 -20.97
CA ALA A 87 -14.74 -11.63 -20.02
C ALA A 87 -15.14 -10.21 -20.42
N VAL A 88 -16.43 -9.90 -20.33
CA VAL A 88 -16.97 -8.58 -20.64
C VAL A 88 -17.76 -8.10 -19.42
N LEU A 89 -17.41 -6.94 -18.90
CA LEU A 89 -18.19 -6.21 -17.91
C LEU A 89 -18.97 -5.13 -18.63
N VAL A 90 -20.28 -5.08 -18.41
CA VAL A 90 -21.13 -4.00 -18.89
C VAL A 90 -21.78 -3.32 -17.70
N ASP A 91 -21.63 -2.01 -17.61
CA ASP A 91 -22.34 -1.22 -16.62
C ASP A 91 -23.85 -1.23 -16.91
N ARG A 92 -24.64 -1.67 -15.94
CA ARG A 92 -26.11 -1.66 -16.03
C ARG A 92 -26.68 -0.24 -16.04
N ASN A 93 -25.93 0.75 -15.54
CA ASN A 93 -26.24 2.18 -15.66
C ASN A 93 -25.80 2.78 -17.00
N HIS A 94 -25.21 1.97 -17.90
CA HIS A 94 -24.77 2.37 -19.24
C HIS A 94 -23.67 3.43 -19.27
N HIS A 95 -22.87 3.56 -18.21
CA HIS A 95 -21.73 4.48 -18.18
C HIS A 95 -20.49 3.92 -18.89
N GLY A 96 -20.38 2.60 -19.03
CA GLY A 96 -19.26 2.00 -19.75
C GLY A 96 -19.27 0.48 -19.82
N ALA A 97 -18.22 -0.05 -20.43
CA ALA A 97 -17.96 -1.49 -20.50
C ALA A 97 -16.46 -1.75 -20.53
N LEU A 98 -16.04 -2.91 -20.03
CA LEU A 98 -14.65 -3.35 -20.00
C LEU A 98 -14.53 -4.74 -20.61
N ILE A 99 -13.58 -4.91 -21.52
CA ILE A 99 -13.23 -6.21 -22.11
C ILE A 99 -11.92 -6.67 -21.49
N HIS A 100 -11.92 -7.87 -20.93
CA HIS A 100 -10.71 -8.62 -20.62
C HIS A 100 -10.51 -9.69 -21.67
N GLU A 101 -9.44 -9.53 -22.45
CA GLU A 101 -9.03 -10.45 -23.50
C GLU A 101 -7.68 -11.06 -23.14
N PRO A 102 -7.66 -12.28 -22.61
CA PRO A 102 -6.41 -12.91 -22.21
C PRO A 102 -5.54 -13.30 -23.42
N PRO A 103 -4.19 -13.27 -23.30
CA PRO A 103 -3.26 -13.44 -24.42
C PRO A 103 -3.32 -14.84 -25.07
N GLU A 104 -3.31 -14.94 -26.40
CA GLU A 104 -3.20 -16.22 -27.10
C GLU A 104 -1.77 -16.77 -27.11
N PHE A 105 -1.61 -18.01 -26.63
CA PHE A 105 -0.34 -18.74 -26.66
C PHE A 105 -0.23 -19.61 -27.91
N THR A 106 -0.60 -19.05 -29.06
CA THR A 106 -0.49 -19.69 -30.38
C THR A 106 0.39 -18.82 -31.26
N ALA A 107 1.45 -19.39 -31.82
CA ALA A 107 2.29 -18.70 -32.78
C ALA A 107 1.53 -18.45 -34.09
N ARG A 108 2.02 -17.50 -34.90
CA ARG A 108 1.44 -17.15 -36.20
C ARG A 108 1.29 -18.34 -37.17
N ASN A 109 2.08 -19.40 -36.99
CA ASN A 109 2.01 -20.63 -37.78
C ASN A 109 0.98 -21.65 -37.24
N GLY A 110 0.18 -21.30 -36.24
CA GLY A 110 -0.83 -22.15 -35.62
C GLY A 110 -0.30 -23.13 -34.57
N GLN A 111 1.00 -23.11 -34.25
CA GLN A 111 1.56 -23.97 -33.21
C GLN A 111 1.37 -23.38 -31.82
N ARG A 112 1.14 -24.24 -30.82
CA ARG A 112 1.08 -23.82 -29.42
C ARG A 112 2.46 -23.39 -28.92
N ASN A 113 2.55 -22.19 -28.35
CA ASN A 113 3.73 -21.71 -27.65
C ASN A 113 3.65 -22.14 -26.19
N SER A 114 4.70 -22.82 -25.70
CA SER A 114 4.84 -23.03 -24.26
C SER A 114 5.43 -21.77 -23.64
N VAL A 115 4.73 -21.19 -22.68
CA VAL A 115 5.17 -19.99 -21.95
C VAL A 115 5.50 -20.39 -20.52
N ILE A 116 6.65 -19.91 -20.04
CA ILE A 116 7.07 -20.04 -18.65
C ILE A 116 7.05 -18.64 -18.06
N GLY A 117 6.19 -18.42 -17.06
CA GLY A 117 6.20 -17.20 -16.25
C GLY A 117 7.26 -17.32 -15.17
N LEU A 118 8.10 -16.29 -15.03
CA LEU A 118 9.02 -16.16 -13.90
C LEU A 118 8.43 -15.11 -12.96
N ASP A 119 7.96 -15.57 -11.81
CA ASP A 119 7.37 -14.74 -10.78
C ASP A 119 7.89 -15.21 -9.42
N ALA A 120 8.43 -14.29 -8.63
CA ALA A 120 8.98 -14.61 -7.32
C ALA A 120 7.89 -14.70 -6.23
N THR A 121 6.70 -14.17 -6.49
CA THR A 121 5.57 -14.01 -5.57
C THR A 121 4.32 -14.68 -6.12
N ASP A 122 4.50 -15.91 -6.55
CA ASP A 122 3.55 -16.62 -7.39
C ASP A 122 2.16 -16.78 -6.77
N ARG A 123 1.16 -16.23 -7.47
CA ARG A 123 -0.27 -16.43 -7.16
C ARG A 123 -0.97 -17.03 -8.37
N GLU A 124 -1.09 -18.36 -8.39
CA GLU A 124 -1.73 -19.11 -9.49
C GLU A 124 -3.07 -18.49 -9.89
N HIS A 125 -3.95 -18.23 -8.92
CA HIS A 125 -5.27 -17.65 -9.18
C HIS A 125 -5.23 -16.30 -9.94
N LEU A 126 -4.26 -15.43 -9.64
CA LEU A 126 -4.12 -14.15 -10.34
C LEU A 126 -3.58 -14.35 -11.75
N TRP A 127 -2.64 -15.29 -11.93
CA TRP A 127 -2.14 -15.66 -13.25
C TRP A 127 -3.25 -16.28 -14.10
N GLU A 128 -4.02 -17.21 -13.56
CA GLU A 128 -5.12 -17.87 -14.25
C GLU A 128 -6.17 -16.86 -14.72
N LEU A 129 -6.50 -15.87 -13.88
CA LEU A 129 -7.39 -14.79 -14.25
C LEU A 129 -6.79 -13.92 -15.37
N ALA A 130 -5.52 -13.51 -15.25
CA ALA A 130 -4.86 -12.66 -16.22
C ALA A 130 -4.68 -13.35 -17.59
N ILE A 131 -4.35 -14.64 -17.61
CA ILE A 131 -4.08 -15.41 -18.83
C ILE A 131 -5.31 -16.18 -19.35
N GLY A 132 -6.37 -16.31 -18.55
CA GLY A 132 -7.59 -17.02 -18.91
C GLY A 132 -7.38 -18.53 -19.15
N GLN A 133 -6.38 -19.13 -18.52
CA GLN A 133 -6.04 -20.56 -18.61
C GLN A 133 -5.47 -21.03 -17.28
N ASN A 134 -5.64 -22.32 -16.97
CA ASN A 134 -5.07 -22.90 -15.75
C ASN A 134 -3.53 -22.83 -15.79
N VAL A 135 -2.93 -22.62 -14.61
CA VAL A 135 -1.49 -22.53 -14.43
C VAL A 135 -1.00 -23.66 -13.53
N GLU A 136 0.19 -24.16 -13.80
CA GLU A 136 0.88 -25.12 -12.94
C GLU A 136 2.06 -24.40 -12.30
N ARG A 137 2.01 -24.16 -10.98
CA ARG A 137 3.18 -23.70 -10.22
C ARG A 137 4.25 -24.79 -10.20
N ARG A 138 5.48 -24.38 -10.49
CA ARG A 138 6.68 -25.18 -10.24
C ARG A 138 7.64 -24.39 -9.39
N ASP A 139 7.73 -24.79 -8.14
CA ASP A 139 8.70 -24.24 -7.19
C ASP A 139 9.91 -25.16 -7.11
N ILE A 140 11.10 -24.57 -7.02
CA ILE A 140 12.33 -25.31 -6.75
C ILE A 140 12.44 -25.71 -5.28
N HIS A 141 11.70 -25.02 -4.40
CA HIS A 141 11.59 -25.33 -2.99
C HIS A 141 10.30 -26.10 -2.71
N GLU A 142 10.40 -27.21 -1.99
CA GLU A 142 9.24 -28.04 -1.65
C GLU A 142 8.36 -27.42 -0.54
N THR A 143 8.92 -26.52 0.27
CA THR A 143 8.21 -25.90 1.40
C THR A 143 8.62 -24.43 1.60
N PRO A 144 7.75 -23.58 2.19
CA PRO A 144 8.12 -22.22 2.60
C PRO A 144 9.33 -22.18 3.54
N ARG A 145 9.47 -23.19 4.41
CA ARG A 145 10.63 -23.33 5.29
C ARG A 145 11.93 -23.51 4.50
N ALA A 146 11.96 -24.39 3.50
CA ALA A 146 13.15 -24.61 2.68
C ALA A 146 13.53 -23.35 1.88
N ARG A 147 12.53 -22.58 1.44
CA ARG A 147 12.73 -21.29 0.79
C ARG A 147 13.32 -20.26 1.77
N ARG A 148 12.77 -20.16 2.99
CA ARG A 148 13.30 -19.29 4.06
C ARG A 148 14.74 -19.64 4.42
N GLU A 149 15.05 -20.93 4.59
CA GLU A 149 16.40 -21.42 4.84
C GLU A 149 17.35 -21.07 3.68
N PHE A 150 16.90 -21.15 2.43
CA PHE A 150 17.68 -20.71 1.27
C PHE A 150 17.94 -19.20 1.30
N LEU A 151 16.91 -18.37 1.53
CA LEU A 151 17.06 -16.91 1.65
C LEU A 151 18.05 -16.56 2.78
N GLN A 152 17.95 -17.22 3.93
CA GLN A 152 18.79 -16.93 5.08
C GLN A 152 20.23 -17.45 4.93
N GLN A 153 20.41 -18.69 4.50
CA GLN A 153 21.72 -19.36 4.56
C GLN A 153 22.50 -19.24 3.25
N THR A 154 21.81 -19.07 2.12
CA THR A 154 22.46 -18.99 0.80
C THR A 154 22.52 -17.55 0.29
N LEU A 155 21.42 -16.80 0.42
CA LEU A 155 21.41 -15.37 0.06
C LEU A 155 21.78 -14.45 1.22
N ASN A 156 22.02 -15.00 2.42
CA ASN A 156 22.37 -14.24 3.63
C ASN A 156 21.45 -13.03 3.85
N LEU A 157 20.16 -13.24 3.60
CA LEU A 157 19.11 -12.25 3.82
C LEU A 157 18.56 -12.41 5.23
N GLN A 158 18.40 -11.30 5.93
CA GLN A 158 17.79 -11.23 7.26
C GLN A 158 16.79 -10.09 7.32
N VAL A 159 15.64 -10.33 7.94
CA VAL A 159 14.59 -9.31 8.11
C VAL A 159 14.35 -9.07 9.59
N VAL A 160 14.29 -7.80 9.97
CA VAL A 160 13.86 -7.35 11.30
C VAL A 160 12.53 -6.65 11.16
N GLN A 161 11.48 -7.18 11.80
CA GLN A 161 10.16 -6.54 11.78
C GLN A 161 10.13 -5.44 12.84
N THR A 162 9.83 -4.20 12.47
CA THR A 162 9.90 -3.05 13.40
C THR A 162 8.54 -2.53 13.87
N THR A 163 7.44 -3.19 13.46
CA THR A 163 6.07 -2.85 13.85
C THR A 163 5.10 -4.03 13.61
N PRO A 164 4.08 -4.23 14.46
CA PRO A 164 3.03 -5.22 14.23
C PRO A 164 1.91 -4.68 13.33
N HIS A 165 2.10 -3.52 12.69
CA HIS A 165 1.08 -2.89 11.88
C HIS A 165 1.41 -3.01 10.39
N THR A 166 0.41 -3.33 9.57
CA THR A 166 0.55 -3.39 8.11
C THR A 166 1.05 -2.07 7.49
N LYS A 167 0.70 -0.92 8.09
CA LYS A 167 1.04 0.43 7.61
C LYS A 167 0.89 0.60 6.08
N THR A 168 -0.35 0.67 5.60
CA THR A 168 -0.64 1.06 4.21
C THR A 168 -0.62 2.59 4.10
N TYR A 169 0.29 3.15 3.30
CA TYR A 169 0.45 4.61 3.12
C TYR A 169 -0.25 5.15 1.87
N GLU A 170 -1.34 4.53 1.44
CA GLU A 170 -2.14 5.05 0.32
C GLU A 170 -3.35 5.86 0.80
N GLY A 171 -3.68 6.95 0.08
CA GLY A 171 -4.75 7.88 0.46
C GLY A 171 -4.28 9.09 1.27
N SER A 172 -5.10 9.56 2.22
CA SER A 172 -4.86 10.80 2.96
C SER A 172 -3.60 10.74 3.84
N LYS A 173 -2.78 11.80 3.77
CA LYS A 173 -1.61 12.02 4.65
C LYS A 173 -2.00 12.28 6.11
N LYS A 174 -3.26 12.67 6.36
CA LYS A 174 -3.73 13.11 7.68
C LYS A 174 -3.73 11.95 8.69
N GLY A 175 -3.07 12.17 9.83
CA GLY A 175 -3.02 11.19 10.93
C GLY A 175 -1.98 10.10 10.75
N ARG A 176 -1.06 10.24 9.79
CA ARG A 176 0.09 9.35 9.64
C ARG A 176 1.27 9.86 10.45
N ASN A 177 2.09 8.94 10.92
CA ASN A 177 3.27 9.24 11.72
C ASN A 177 4.52 9.06 10.85
N PHE A 178 4.90 10.12 10.14
CA PHE A 178 6.12 10.16 9.32
C PHE A 178 7.37 10.36 10.19
N ASP A 179 7.25 11.09 11.30
CA ASP A 179 8.34 11.28 12.28
C ASP A 179 8.89 9.92 12.77
N GLY A 180 8.02 8.93 12.98
CA GLY A 180 8.43 7.58 13.38
C GLY A 180 9.13 6.81 12.26
N ASP A 181 8.79 7.09 11.01
CA ASP A 181 9.46 6.51 9.86
C ASP A 181 10.87 7.11 9.69
N ILE A 182 10.99 8.43 9.86
CA ILE A 182 12.26 9.17 9.85
C ILE A 182 13.17 8.69 10.99
N ALA A 183 12.62 8.57 12.21
CA ALA A 183 13.36 8.09 13.38
C ALA A 183 13.92 6.69 13.18
N LEU A 184 13.14 5.79 12.59
CA LEU A 184 13.62 4.45 12.27
C LEU A 184 14.81 4.49 11.30
N VAL A 185 14.71 5.28 10.22
CA VAL A 185 15.79 5.36 9.22
C VAL A 185 17.08 5.86 9.85
N ARG A 186 17.00 6.92 10.66
CA ARG A 186 18.15 7.48 11.38
C ARG A 186 18.76 6.48 12.37
N ALA A 187 17.95 5.82 13.19
CA ALA A 187 18.42 4.82 14.13
C ALA A 187 19.16 3.67 13.40
N VAL A 188 18.61 3.19 12.27
CA VAL A 188 19.29 2.17 11.46
C VAL A 188 20.61 2.69 10.89
N ALA A 189 20.66 3.93 10.39
CA ALA A 189 21.90 4.52 9.89
C ALA A 189 22.97 4.67 10.98
N GLU A 190 22.58 5.10 12.18
CA GLU A 190 23.48 5.34 13.32
C GLU A 190 23.98 4.03 13.96
N GLU A 191 23.09 3.08 14.23
CA GLU A 191 23.44 1.86 14.95
C GLU A 191 24.05 0.78 14.06
N TYR A 192 23.63 0.72 12.80
CA TYR A 192 24.01 -0.34 11.86
C TYR A 192 24.88 0.13 10.71
N GLY A 193 25.02 1.44 10.47
CA GLY A 193 25.86 1.98 9.38
C GLY A 193 27.36 1.74 9.62
N ALA A 194 28.06 1.25 8.58
CA ALA A 194 29.48 0.88 8.63
C ALA A 194 29.87 -0.11 9.77
N GLY A 195 28.87 -0.75 10.39
CA GLY A 195 29.00 -1.79 11.39
C GLY A 195 29.19 -3.18 10.79
N ARG A 196 29.41 -4.18 11.64
CA ARG A 196 29.54 -5.59 11.20
C ARG A 196 28.18 -6.28 11.27
N LEU A 197 27.64 -6.72 10.14
CA LEU A 197 26.33 -7.37 10.04
C LEU A 197 26.45 -8.90 10.13
N ARG A 198 26.85 -9.43 11.29
CA ARG A 198 26.98 -10.88 11.61
C ARG A 198 27.90 -11.72 10.69
N GLN A 199 28.39 -12.83 11.25
CA GLN A 199 29.33 -13.83 10.69
C GLN A 199 30.35 -13.31 9.65
N ASP A 200 31.46 -12.81 10.20
CA ASP A 200 32.82 -12.90 9.66
C ASP A 200 33.17 -12.13 8.36
N THR A 201 32.22 -11.77 7.48
CA THR A 201 32.55 -11.12 6.19
C THR A 201 31.74 -9.90 5.81
N LEU A 202 30.48 -9.75 6.25
CA LEU A 202 29.64 -8.64 5.79
C LEU A 202 29.80 -7.38 6.67
N THR A 203 30.38 -6.34 6.08
CA THR A 203 30.39 -4.99 6.65
C THR A 203 29.25 -4.22 6.02
N SER A 204 28.38 -3.61 6.84
CA SER A 204 27.28 -2.83 6.29
C SER A 204 27.80 -1.68 5.43
N THR A 205 26.99 -1.29 4.46
CA THR A 205 27.11 0.01 3.84
C THR A 205 27.04 1.10 4.92
N SER A 206 27.71 2.22 4.67
CA SER A 206 27.75 3.33 5.63
C SER A 206 26.39 3.94 5.92
N LYS A 207 25.45 3.81 4.97
CA LYS A 207 24.08 4.30 5.09
C LYS A 207 23.12 3.28 4.49
N PRO A 208 21.88 3.18 5.00
CA PRO A 208 20.85 2.32 4.44
C PRO A 208 20.33 2.80 3.08
N GLY A 209 19.82 1.86 2.29
CA GLY A 209 18.85 2.17 1.23
C GLY A 209 17.42 2.08 1.75
N VAL A 210 16.51 2.92 1.24
CA VAL A 210 15.11 2.96 1.67
C VAL A 210 14.18 2.62 0.52
N ILE A 211 13.27 1.67 0.71
CA ILE A 211 12.13 1.45 -0.19
C ILE A 211 10.84 1.76 0.55
N THR A 212 10.00 2.60 -0.04
CA THR A 212 8.73 2.98 0.58
C THR A 212 7.62 3.22 -0.45
N THR A 213 6.45 3.69 -0.01
CA THR A 213 5.42 4.17 -0.94
C THR A 213 5.79 5.54 -1.50
N LYS A 214 5.34 5.87 -2.71
CA LYS A 214 5.61 7.18 -3.32
C LYS A 214 5.16 8.36 -2.44
N VAL A 215 4.05 8.18 -1.70
CA VAL A 215 3.56 9.21 -0.77
C VAL A 215 4.52 9.44 0.38
N VAL A 216 5.07 8.36 0.97
CA VAL A 216 6.03 8.49 2.08
C VAL A 216 7.34 9.08 1.58
N GLN A 217 7.87 8.60 0.45
CA GLN A 217 9.09 9.15 -0.13
C GLN A 217 8.98 10.67 -0.27
N GLN A 218 7.91 11.17 -0.89
CA GLN A 218 7.67 12.61 -1.07
C GLN A 218 7.59 13.42 0.23
N GLU A 219 7.28 12.77 1.36
CA GLU A 219 7.15 13.43 2.66
C GLU A 219 8.46 13.42 3.45
N ILE A 220 9.25 12.34 3.36
CA ILE A 220 10.41 12.15 4.25
C ILE A 220 11.76 12.33 3.57
N GLU A 221 11.83 12.27 2.23
CA GLU A 221 13.10 12.23 1.46
C GLU A 221 14.05 13.36 1.84
N ASP A 222 13.56 14.61 1.88
CA ASP A 222 14.36 15.78 2.25
C ASP A 222 14.90 15.71 3.70
N GLU A 223 14.18 15.04 4.61
CA GLU A 223 14.57 14.95 6.01
C GLU A 223 15.61 13.86 6.30
N ILE A 224 15.71 12.83 5.44
CA ILE A 224 16.62 11.69 5.62
C ILE A 224 17.73 11.64 4.58
N GLU A 225 17.85 12.63 3.68
CA GLU A 225 18.85 12.65 2.59
C GLU A 225 20.28 12.41 3.11
N ASP A 226 20.60 13.01 4.27
CA ASP A 226 21.91 12.85 4.91
C ASP A 226 22.09 11.50 5.62
N ASP A 227 21.03 10.73 5.82
CA ASP A 227 21.03 9.46 6.56
C ASP A 227 21.01 8.24 5.64
N ILE A 228 20.76 8.42 4.34
CA ILE A 228 20.57 7.32 3.38
C ILE A 228 21.59 7.32 2.24
N SER A 229 21.76 6.16 1.59
CA SER A 229 22.52 6.02 0.33
C SER A 229 21.62 6.12 -0.90
N ALA A 230 20.38 5.65 -0.79
CA ALA A 230 19.40 5.70 -1.87
C ALA A 230 17.98 5.62 -1.28
N ILE A 231 17.01 6.21 -1.98
CA ILE A 231 15.59 6.02 -1.72
C ILE A 231 14.87 5.69 -3.02
N ASP A 232 13.92 4.77 -2.96
CA ASP A 232 13.05 4.43 -4.07
C ASP A 232 11.66 4.07 -3.56
N HIS A 233 10.72 3.85 -4.48
CA HIS A 233 9.36 3.46 -4.14
C HIS A 233 8.92 2.16 -4.81
N TYR A 234 7.97 1.47 -4.18
CA TYR A 234 7.39 0.18 -4.66
C TYR A 234 7.06 0.14 -6.16
N GLY A 235 6.50 1.22 -6.72
CA GLY A 235 6.17 1.29 -8.15
C GLY A 235 7.35 1.40 -9.13
N ASN A 236 8.58 1.60 -8.66
CA ASN A 236 9.77 1.85 -9.50
C ASN A 236 10.90 0.84 -9.26
N VAL A 237 10.90 0.14 -8.11
CA VAL A 237 11.91 -0.87 -7.78
C VAL A 237 12.07 -1.99 -8.81
N THR A 238 11.04 -2.34 -9.60
CA THR A 238 11.15 -3.37 -10.65
C THR A 238 12.14 -2.99 -11.76
N GLY A 239 12.33 -1.69 -12.02
CA GLY A 239 13.23 -1.17 -13.06
C GLY A 239 14.54 -0.59 -12.53
N SER A 240 14.76 -0.59 -11.22
CA SER A 240 15.89 0.05 -10.55
C SER A 240 16.85 -0.99 -9.96
N ASN A 241 18.14 -0.76 -10.14
CA ASN A 241 19.22 -1.53 -9.50
C ASN A 241 19.90 -0.74 -8.36
N ALA A 242 19.36 0.44 -7.99
CA ALA A 242 19.99 1.33 -7.01
C ALA A 242 20.17 0.70 -5.62
N MET A 243 19.40 -0.34 -5.31
CA MET A 243 19.43 -1.04 -4.02
C MET A 243 20.32 -2.29 -4.05
N GLY A 244 20.79 -2.72 -5.23
CA GLY A 244 21.48 -4.00 -5.40
C GLY A 244 22.72 -4.13 -4.53
N GLU A 245 23.56 -3.08 -4.55
CA GLU A 245 24.82 -2.96 -3.80
C GLU A 245 24.62 -2.59 -2.32
N LEU A 246 23.38 -2.41 -1.86
CA LEU A 246 23.10 -1.99 -0.49
C LEU A 246 22.72 -3.20 0.37
N ASN A 247 23.62 -3.56 1.28
CA ASN A 247 23.43 -4.67 2.23
C ASN A 247 22.75 -4.24 3.56
N LEU A 248 22.46 -2.94 3.72
CA LEU A 248 21.66 -2.38 4.80
C LEU A 248 20.42 -1.71 4.19
N GLY A 249 19.24 -2.24 4.50
CA GLY A 249 17.98 -1.78 3.91
C GLY A 249 16.93 -1.41 4.95
N VAL A 250 16.07 -0.46 4.59
CA VAL A 250 14.84 -0.14 5.33
C VAL A 250 13.65 -0.18 4.38
N VAL A 251 12.62 -0.92 4.74
CA VAL A 251 11.35 -0.97 4.01
C VAL A 251 10.26 -0.34 4.86
N VAL A 252 9.70 0.78 4.42
CA VAL A 252 8.66 1.51 5.18
C VAL A 252 7.28 1.25 4.60
N GLY A 253 6.41 0.62 5.39
CA GLY A 253 5.04 0.30 5.00
C GLY A 253 4.88 -0.71 3.88
N CYS A 254 3.67 -0.80 3.34
CA CYS A 254 3.33 -1.63 2.18
C CYS A 254 2.30 -0.96 1.25
N GLN A 255 2.05 -1.54 0.07
CA GLN A 255 1.10 -1.02 -0.93
C GLN A 255 -0.35 -1.46 -0.67
N HIS A 256 -1.30 -0.73 -1.29
CA HIS A 256 -2.71 -1.09 -1.31
C HIS A 256 -3.48 -0.77 -2.61
N PHE A 257 -2.97 -0.17 -3.69
CA PHE A 257 -3.65 0.20 -4.96
C PHE A 257 -5.12 0.75 -4.96
N GLY A 258 -5.77 0.93 -3.81
CA GLY A 258 -7.21 1.19 -3.66
C GLY A 258 -8.16 0.00 -3.90
N ASP A 259 -9.34 0.08 -3.27
CA ASP A 259 -10.42 -0.92 -3.40
C ASP A 259 -10.94 -1.03 -4.85
N TYR A 260 -10.85 0.05 -5.64
CA TYR A 260 -11.19 0.09 -7.06
C TYR A 260 -10.51 -1.04 -7.85
N THR A 261 -9.21 -1.23 -7.65
CA THR A 261 -8.43 -2.25 -8.38
C THR A 261 -8.88 -3.66 -8.01
N VAL A 262 -9.14 -3.88 -6.72
CA VAL A 262 -9.59 -5.18 -6.21
C VAL A 262 -10.97 -5.53 -6.76
N GLU A 263 -11.92 -4.60 -6.67
CA GLU A 263 -13.28 -4.80 -7.18
C GLU A 263 -13.31 -5.00 -8.69
N LYS A 264 -12.49 -4.27 -9.45
CA LYS A 264 -12.36 -4.46 -10.90
C LYS A 264 -11.98 -5.90 -11.25
N TRP A 265 -10.97 -6.44 -10.60
CA TRP A 265 -10.48 -7.78 -10.91
C TRP A 265 -11.40 -8.88 -10.39
N ALA A 266 -11.98 -8.70 -9.21
CA ALA A 266 -13.02 -9.59 -8.71
C ALA A 266 -14.24 -9.60 -9.66
N ALA A 267 -14.67 -8.43 -10.14
CA ALA A 267 -15.74 -8.33 -11.12
C ALA A 267 -15.41 -9.08 -12.41
N LEU A 268 -14.19 -8.95 -12.93
CA LEU A 268 -13.72 -9.72 -14.09
C LEU A 268 -13.74 -11.23 -13.86
N ALA A 269 -13.40 -11.68 -12.66
CA ALA A 269 -13.50 -13.08 -12.28
C ALA A 269 -14.95 -13.59 -12.21
N GLY A 270 -15.93 -12.68 -12.04
CA GLY A 270 -17.32 -13.00 -11.75
C GLY A 270 -17.60 -13.13 -10.25
N GLU A 271 -16.79 -12.49 -9.41
CA GLU A 271 -16.85 -12.60 -7.96
C GLU A 271 -17.29 -11.27 -7.32
N GLN A 272 -18.26 -11.37 -6.41
CA GLN A 272 -18.75 -10.24 -5.63
C GLN A 272 -17.78 -9.96 -4.47
N VAL A 273 -17.38 -8.69 -4.33
CA VAL A 273 -16.61 -8.24 -3.17
C VAL A 273 -17.53 -7.90 -2.02
N SER A 274 -17.16 -8.30 -0.81
CA SER A 274 -17.78 -7.88 0.45
C SER A 274 -16.68 -7.49 1.42
N ARG A 275 -16.32 -6.20 1.41
CA ARG A 275 -15.20 -5.68 2.19
C ARG A 275 -15.56 -5.63 3.67
N THR A 276 -14.82 -6.36 4.49
CA THR A 276 -14.97 -6.38 5.95
C THR A 276 -13.62 -6.20 6.65
N GLY A 277 -13.65 -5.76 7.90
CA GLY A 277 -12.43 -5.55 8.68
C GLY A 277 -11.53 -4.39 8.19
N ARG A 278 -10.37 -4.26 8.85
CA ARG A 278 -9.35 -3.22 8.62
C ARG A 278 -7.98 -3.74 9.02
N GLY A 279 -6.92 -3.10 8.53
CA GLY A 279 -5.55 -3.50 8.84
C GLY A 279 -5.30 -4.94 8.41
N GLU A 280 -4.78 -5.76 9.32
CA GLU A 280 -4.53 -7.20 9.10
C GLU A 280 -5.81 -8.02 8.94
N ALA A 281 -6.90 -7.61 9.60
CA ALA A 281 -8.20 -8.28 9.51
C ALA A 281 -9.01 -7.88 8.28
N LEU A 282 -8.43 -7.12 7.34
CA LEU A 282 -9.11 -6.75 6.10
C LEU A 282 -9.34 -8.00 5.23
N ASP A 283 -10.59 -8.19 4.82
CA ASP A 283 -11.04 -9.30 3.99
C ASP A 283 -12.02 -8.78 2.92
N TYR A 284 -11.86 -9.21 1.67
CA TYR A 284 -12.73 -8.84 0.55
C TYR A 284 -13.87 -9.83 0.29
N GLY A 285 -14.00 -10.88 1.08
CA GLY A 285 -15.08 -11.86 1.01
C GLY A 285 -15.03 -12.79 -0.21
N CYS A 286 -13.99 -12.70 -1.04
CA CYS A 286 -13.84 -13.51 -2.25
C CYS A 286 -12.38 -13.93 -2.49
N PRO A 287 -12.14 -15.08 -3.16
CA PRO A 287 -10.79 -15.56 -3.47
C PRO A 287 -9.95 -14.56 -4.27
N THR A 288 -10.52 -13.95 -5.31
CA THR A 288 -9.79 -12.98 -6.15
C THR A 288 -9.40 -11.75 -5.36
N GLY A 289 -10.32 -11.20 -4.58
CA GLY A 289 -10.05 -10.00 -3.79
C GLY A 289 -8.97 -10.23 -2.74
N ASN A 290 -9.02 -11.36 -2.03
CA ASN A 290 -8.03 -11.70 -1.02
C ASN A 290 -6.67 -12.10 -1.63
N ALA A 291 -6.65 -12.70 -2.82
CA ALA A 291 -5.41 -12.93 -3.57
C ALA A 291 -4.75 -11.60 -3.98
N TYR A 292 -5.53 -10.63 -4.48
CA TYR A 292 -5.04 -9.28 -4.76
C TYR A 292 -4.56 -8.56 -3.50
N LEU A 293 -5.29 -8.65 -2.38
CA LEU A 293 -4.87 -8.05 -1.13
C LEU A 293 -3.48 -8.52 -0.71
N LYS A 294 -3.25 -9.84 -0.79
CA LYS A 294 -1.95 -10.41 -0.46
C LYS A 294 -0.87 -10.00 -1.46
N HIS A 295 -1.23 -9.90 -2.74
CA HIS A 295 -0.34 -9.39 -3.78
C HIS A 295 0.10 -7.95 -3.53
N MET A 296 -0.83 -7.07 -3.18
CA MET A 296 -0.51 -5.67 -2.90
C MET A 296 0.39 -5.51 -1.67
N ARG A 297 0.17 -6.33 -0.64
CA ARG A 297 0.85 -6.18 0.65
C ARG A 297 2.10 -7.05 0.72
N GLN A 298 1.93 -8.35 0.97
CA GLN A 298 3.04 -9.26 1.26
C GLN A 298 3.96 -9.46 0.06
N ASP A 299 3.41 -9.57 -1.15
CA ASP A 299 4.24 -9.85 -2.33
C ASP A 299 5.08 -8.64 -2.72
N GLN A 300 4.49 -7.44 -2.76
CA GLN A 300 5.26 -6.22 -3.02
C GLN A 300 6.33 -6.00 -1.95
N THR A 301 6.03 -6.26 -0.68
CA THR A 301 7.02 -6.17 0.40
C THR A 301 8.13 -7.22 0.26
N LEU A 302 7.83 -8.47 -0.09
CA LEU A 302 8.85 -9.48 -0.40
C LEU A 302 9.75 -9.00 -1.55
N GLN A 303 9.16 -8.52 -2.65
CA GLN A 303 9.93 -8.00 -3.78
C GLN A 303 10.83 -6.84 -3.38
N ALA A 304 10.34 -5.91 -2.54
CA ALA A 304 11.15 -4.79 -2.04
C ALA A 304 12.32 -5.26 -1.18
N VAL A 305 12.09 -6.18 -0.24
CA VAL A 305 13.14 -6.75 0.60
C VAL A 305 14.21 -7.44 -0.25
N LEU A 306 13.81 -8.20 -1.28
CA LEU A 306 14.73 -8.89 -2.18
C LEU A 306 15.56 -7.97 -3.09
N ARG A 307 15.32 -6.65 -3.10
CA ARG A 307 16.12 -5.70 -3.90
C ARG A 307 17.46 -5.37 -3.27
N PHE A 308 17.61 -5.59 -1.96
CA PHE A 308 18.83 -5.32 -1.21
C PHE A 308 19.82 -6.48 -1.33
N GLY A 309 21.11 -6.17 -1.41
CA GLY A 309 22.20 -7.15 -1.44
C GLY A 309 22.12 -8.14 -2.60
N CYS A 310 21.57 -7.73 -3.75
CA CYS A 310 21.43 -8.59 -4.94
C CYS A 310 22.76 -8.95 -5.59
N ASP A 311 23.80 -8.12 -5.44
CA ASP A 311 25.14 -8.33 -5.99
C ASP A 311 26.25 -8.47 -4.92
N GLU A 312 25.90 -8.31 -3.65
CA GLU A 312 26.77 -8.52 -2.48
C GLU A 312 26.50 -9.86 -1.76
N GLU A 313 27.25 -10.15 -0.69
CA GLU A 313 27.15 -11.38 0.12
C GLU A 313 25.90 -11.45 1.01
N GLY A 314 24.87 -10.60 0.83
CA GLY A 314 23.62 -10.61 1.58
C GLY A 314 23.13 -9.24 2.04
N ALA A 315 22.07 -9.21 2.85
CA ALA A 315 21.52 -7.97 3.39
C ALA A 315 20.77 -8.17 4.71
N ILE A 316 20.82 -7.15 5.57
CA ILE A 316 19.85 -6.98 6.66
C ILE A 316 18.84 -5.91 6.28
N VAL A 317 17.55 -6.22 6.43
CA VAL A 317 16.46 -5.32 6.05
C VAL A 317 15.53 -5.10 7.24
N PHE A 318 15.40 -3.85 7.66
CA PHE A 318 14.44 -3.42 8.69
C PHE A 318 13.10 -3.10 8.03
N ALA A 319 12.11 -3.95 8.26
CA ALA A 319 10.78 -3.81 7.68
C ALA A 319 9.81 -3.18 8.67
N HIS A 320 9.43 -1.94 8.42
CA HIS A 320 8.42 -1.21 9.17
C HIS A 320 7.01 -1.49 8.67
N THR A 321 6.67 -2.78 8.64
CA THR A 321 5.34 -3.29 8.31
C THR A 321 5.19 -4.72 8.82
N ALA A 322 3.97 -5.12 9.16
CA ALA A 322 3.59 -6.50 9.38
C ALA A 322 3.20 -7.27 8.11
N ALA A 323 3.19 -6.62 6.94
CA ALA A 323 2.94 -7.27 5.64
C ALA A 323 4.15 -8.09 5.15
N LEU A 324 4.65 -8.99 5.96
CA LEU A 324 5.78 -9.86 5.61
C LEU A 324 5.28 -11.16 4.99
N HIS A 325 5.90 -11.56 3.88
CA HIS A 325 5.65 -12.87 3.29
C HIS A 325 6.21 -13.96 4.20
N GLU A 326 5.54 -15.11 4.29
CA GLU A 326 5.95 -16.22 5.16
C GLU A 326 7.34 -16.77 4.83
N ASP A 327 7.78 -16.60 3.59
CA ASP A 327 9.11 -17.02 3.13
C ASP A 327 10.25 -16.18 3.71
N LEU A 328 9.98 -14.96 4.18
CA LEU A 328 11.03 -14.07 4.65
C LEU A 328 11.68 -14.61 5.94
N PRO A 329 13.02 -14.57 6.04
CA PRO A 329 13.74 -14.95 7.24
C PRO A 329 13.68 -13.81 8.26
N VAL A 330 12.55 -13.72 8.97
CA VAL A 330 12.40 -12.79 10.10
C VAL A 330 13.18 -13.34 11.30
N VAL A 331 14.26 -12.65 11.66
CA VAL A 331 15.25 -13.11 12.67
C VAL A 331 15.21 -12.32 13.98
N GLY A 332 14.38 -11.28 14.03
CA GLY A 332 14.19 -10.47 15.23
C GLY A 332 13.05 -9.49 15.07
N ASP A 333 12.60 -8.99 16.22
CA ASP A 333 11.67 -7.89 16.34
C ASP A 333 12.45 -6.64 16.79
N GLY A 334 12.13 -5.49 16.19
CA GLY A 334 12.49 -4.16 16.66
C GLY A 334 11.22 -3.35 16.93
N ALA A 335 11.33 -2.24 17.63
CA ALA A 335 10.19 -1.40 17.93
C ALA A 335 10.55 0.08 17.71
N VAL A 336 9.75 0.78 16.91
CA VAL A 336 9.67 2.23 17.02
C VAL A 336 8.78 2.53 18.21
N VAL A 337 9.39 2.77 19.38
CA VAL A 337 8.68 2.95 20.65
C VAL A 337 7.92 4.27 20.62
N ARG A 338 8.58 5.37 20.22
CA ARG A 338 7.93 6.67 20.00
C ARG A 338 8.65 7.50 18.94
N ALA A 339 7.87 8.21 18.14
CA ALA A 339 8.39 9.34 17.37
C ALA A 339 8.33 10.61 18.22
N PHE A 340 9.40 11.40 18.26
CA PHE A 340 9.39 12.67 18.97
C PHE A 340 8.80 13.75 18.06
N SER A 341 7.75 14.42 18.54
CA SER A 341 7.17 15.58 17.85
C SER A 341 8.22 16.68 17.67
N GLU A 342 8.05 17.61 16.72
CA GLU A 342 8.94 18.77 16.54
C GLU A 342 9.24 19.50 17.85
N SER A 343 8.22 19.76 18.69
CA SER A 343 8.42 20.40 20.00
C SER A 343 9.20 19.52 20.98
N THR A 344 9.13 18.20 20.85
CA THR A 344 9.93 17.25 21.64
C THR A 344 11.38 17.26 21.19
N GLN A 345 11.63 17.24 19.88
CA GLN A 345 12.97 17.36 19.31
C GLN A 345 13.60 18.72 19.61
N GLU A 346 12.83 19.81 19.56
CA GLU A 346 13.29 21.17 19.88
C GLU A 346 13.68 21.29 21.36
N VAL A 347 12.87 20.74 22.26
CA VAL A 347 13.17 20.71 23.70
C VAL A 347 14.38 19.81 23.98
N ALA A 348 14.48 18.63 23.36
CA ALA A 348 15.62 17.74 23.48
C ALA A 348 16.92 18.40 23.00
N ARG A 349 16.92 19.00 21.81
CA ARG A 349 18.06 19.73 21.23
C ARG A 349 18.48 20.92 22.09
N THR A 350 17.51 21.66 22.63
CA THR A 350 17.83 22.76 23.54
C THR A 350 18.38 22.25 24.86
N ALA A 351 17.86 21.14 25.40
CA ALA A 351 18.39 20.52 26.61
C ALA A 351 19.85 20.04 26.44
N GLN A 352 20.25 19.60 25.24
CA GLN A 352 21.65 19.27 24.95
C GLN A 352 22.61 20.45 25.15
N GLN A 353 22.16 21.70 24.97
CA GLN A 353 23.01 22.88 25.23
C GLN A 353 23.44 22.96 26.70
N PHE A 354 22.76 22.22 27.58
CA PHE A 354 23.03 22.13 29.00
C PHE A 354 23.68 20.79 29.40
N ARG A 355 24.16 19.97 28.46
CA ARG A 355 24.68 18.62 28.74
C ARG A 355 25.71 18.49 29.88
N ASP A 356 26.51 19.53 30.12
CA ASP A 356 27.55 19.53 31.15
C ASP A 356 27.10 20.23 32.45
N GLN A 357 25.81 20.58 32.58
CA GLN A 357 25.26 21.31 33.72
C GLN A 357 23.82 20.88 34.05
N GLU A 358 23.36 21.20 35.24
CA GLU A 358 21.95 21.06 35.59
C GLU A 358 21.14 22.22 35.00
N PHE A 359 19.94 21.93 34.51
CA PHE A 359 19.03 22.95 33.98
C PHE A 359 17.61 22.74 34.49
N THR A 360 16.79 23.79 34.41
CA THR A 360 15.40 23.77 34.83
C THR A 360 14.47 23.97 33.64
N VAL A 361 13.18 23.70 33.87
CA VAL A 361 12.11 24.03 32.93
C VAL A 361 12.17 25.50 32.48
N SER A 362 12.53 26.43 33.36
CA SER A 362 12.52 27.86 33.04
C SER A 362 13.60 28.20 32.02
N ASP A 363 14.77 27.56 32.12
CA ASP A 363 15.91 27.79 31.22
C ASP A 363 15.59 27.38 29.78
N LEU A 364 14.74 26.36 29.63
CA LEU A 364 14.26 25.89 28.33
C LEU A 364 13.14 26.76 27.76
N VAL A 365 12.16 27.14 28.59
CA VAL A 365 10.96 27.89 28.14
C VAL A 365 11.28 29.21 27.47
N ASP A 366 12.37 29.86 27.87
CA ASP A 366 12.80 31.12 27.28
C ASP A 366 13.53 30.94 25.93
N THR A 367 13.86 29.69 25.57
CA THR A 367 14.70 29.34 24.41
C THR A 367 13.92 28.59 23.32
N VAL A 368 12.84 27.87 23.68
CA VAL A 368 12.01 27.09 22.73
C VAL A 368 10.67 27.76 22.45
N ASP A 369 10.15 27.63 21.22
CA ASP A 369 8.84 28.19 20.83
C ASP A 369 7.67 27.27 21.22
N CYS A 370 7.66 26.80 22.47
CA CYS A 370 6.57 25.97 22.98
C CYS A 370 6.17 26.33 24.41
N SER A 371 4.93 25.99 24.78
CA SER A 371 4.39 26.37 26.08
C SER A 371 5.17 25.73 27.23
N ARG A 372 5.27 26.42 28.39
CA ARG A 372 5.84 25.85 29.62
C ARG A 372 5.22 24.51 30.04
N ARG A 373 3.95 24.30 29.73
CA ARG A 373 3.28 23.02 29.95
C ARG A 373 3.83 21.94 29.03
N THR A 374 4.08 22.27 27.76
CA THR A 374 4.71 21.40 26.77
C THR A 374 6.13 21.03 27.19
N VAL A 375 6.96 22.01 27.56
CA VAL A 375 8.34 21.76 28.04
C VAL A 375 8.36 20.81 29.24
N ARG A 376 7.53 21.05 30.27
CA ARG A 376 7.45 20.15 31.44
C ARG A 376 7.05 18.73 31.07
N ARG A 377 6.07 18.59 30.18
CA ARG A 377 5.60 17.29 29.71
C ARG A 377 6.73 16.55 28.99
N VAL A 378 7.42 17.22 28.06
CA VAL A 378 8.54 16.63 27.32
C VAL A 378 9.69 16.23 28.25
N LEU A 379 10.11 17.08 29.20
CA LEU A 379 11.19 16.72 30.13
C LEU A 379 10.84 15.53 31.02
N ALA A 380 9.58 15.42 31.45
CA ALA A 380 9.11 14.25 32.18
C ALA A 380 9.16 13.00 31.30
N GLU A 381 8.71 13.09 30.05
CA GLU A 381 8.76 12.00 29.07
C GLU A 381 10.22 11.55 28.81
N LEU A 382 11.15 12.48 28.58
CA LEU A 382 12.58 12.18 28.38
C LEU A 382 13.25 11.61 29.63
N SER A 383 12.81 12.00 30.83
CA SER A 383 13.31 11.41 32.09
C SER A 383 12.81 9.99 32.29
N GLU A 384 11.55 9.71 31.95
CA GLU A 384 10.98 8.35 31.99
C GLU A 384 11.69 7.40 31.02
N MET A 385 12.14 7.92 29.86
CA MET A 385 12.91 7.18 28.85
C MET A 385 14.41 7.04 29.19
N GLY A 386 14.88 7.67 30.28
CA GLY A 386 16.27 7.56 30.73
C GLY A 386 17.26 8.49 30.01
N TYR A 387 16.80 9.37 29.11
CA TYR A 387 17.66 10.40 28.51
C TYR A 387 18.03 11.51 29.49
N LEU A 388 17.19 11.75 30.50
CA LEU A 388 17.40 12.77 31.53
C LEU A 388 17.32 12.17 32.93
N GLU A 389 18.20 12.63 33.83
CA GLU A 389 18.03 12.43 35.27
C GLU A 389 17.27 13.62 35.84
N ARG A 390 16.19 13.37 36.58
CA ARG A 390 15.47 14.42 37.30
C ARG A 390 15.88 14.41 38.76
N HIS A 391 16.48 15.51 39.21
CA HIS A 391 16.77 15.77 40.61
C HIS A 391 15.67 16.66 41.21
N ASP A 392 15.08 16.20 42.33
CA ASP A 392 14.10 16.96 43.10
C ASP A 392 14.78 17.54 44.35
N PRO A 393 15.18 18.82 44.33
CA PRO A 393 15.89 19.45 45.45
C PRO A 393 14.98 19.73 46.67
N GLY A 394 13.68 19.41 46.61
CA GLY A 394 12.73 19.51 47.72
C GLY A 394 11.76 20.69 47.65
N ASP A 395 10.88 20.79 48.65
CA ASP A 395 9.71 21.69 48.66
C ASP A 395 10.09 23.16 48.38
N GLY A 396 9.52 23.70 47.30
CA GLY A 396 9.63 25.11 46.91
C GLY A 396 10.77 25.43 45.94
N LEU A 397 11.58 24.45 45.55
CA LEU A 397 12.64 24.58 44.54
C LEU A 397 12.18 23.99 43.20
N ALA A 398 12.79 24.46 42.10
CA ALA A 398 12.49 23.94 40.77
C ALA A 398 13.21 22.60 40.58
N ASN A 399 12.55 21.63 39.92
CA ASN A 399 13.22 20.40 39.51
C ASN A 399 14.40 20.73 38.59
N GLU A 400 15.53 20.12 38.89
CA GLU A 400 16.76 20.17 38.10
C GLU A 400 16.80 18.91 37.23
N TYR A 401 17.27 19.07 36.00
CA TYR A 401 17.46 17.99 35.04
C TYR A 401 18.91 17.95 34.62
N HIS A 402 19.43 16.74 34.44
CA HIS A 402 20.75 16.49 33.89
C HIS A 402 20.64 15.57 32.68
N THR A 403 21.34 15.89 31.60
CA THR A 403 21.30 15.07 30.38
C THR A 403 22.22 13.87 30.52
N ILE A 404 21.65 12.67 30.45
CA ILE A 404 22.39 11.40 30.52
C ILE A 404 22.78 10.93 29.12
N ASP A 405 21.84 11.06 28.17
CA ASP A 405 22.00 10.58 26.79
C ASP A 405 21.23 11.47 25.80
N GLU A 406 21.54 11.36 24.51
CA GLU A 406 20.95 12.19 23.45
C GLU A 406 19.71 11.51 22.82
N PRO A 407 18.51 12.09 22.97
CA PRO A 407 17.34 11.57 22.27
C PRO A 407 17.47 11.90 20.78
N GLY A 408 17.37 10.89 19.91
CA GLY A 408 17.32 11.06 18.46
C GLY A 408 16.02 11.72 17.97
N SER A 409 15.55 11.38 16.78
CA SER A 409 14.24 11.87 16.26
C SER A 409 13.03 11.07 16.78
N GLY A 410 13.30 10.04 17.56
CA GLY A 410 12.35 9.18 18.25
C GLY A 410 13.12 8.17 19.11
N ASP A 411 12.39 7.49 19.97
CA ASP A 411 12.87 6.34 20.72
C ASP A 411 12.61 5.08 19.88
N VAL A 412 13.69 4.46 19.40
CA VAL A 412 13.66 3.26 18.55
C VAL A 412 14.52 2.22 19.23
N GLU A 413 13.93 1.08 19.55
CA GLU A 413 14.62 -0.08 20.08
C GLU A 413 14.88 -1.06 18.95
N LEU A 414 16.12 -1.11 18.47
CA LEU A 414 16.56 -2.13 17.54
C LEU A 414 17.23 -3.29 18.30
N PRO A 415 17.11 -4.53 17.80
CA PRO A 415 17.88 -5.64 18.36
C PRO A 415 19.38 -5.33 18.24
N THR A 416 20.23 -6.05 18.96
CA THR A 416 21.69 -5.96 18.75
C THR A 416 22.15 -7.05 17.78
N ILE A 417 23.26 -6.84 17.08
CA ILE A 417 23.81 -7.80 16.11
C ILE A 417 23.99 -9.20 16.72
N ASP A 418 24.35 -9.29 18.01
CA ASP A 418 24.53 -10.56 18.70
C ASP A 418 23.21 -11.32 18.92
N THR A 419 22.09 -10.61 19.14
CA THR A 419 20.78 -11.22 19.42
C THR A 419 20.04 -11.71 18.17
N LEU A 420 20.36 -11.18 16.98
CA LEU A 420 19.73 -11.45 15.67
C LEU A 420 19.82 -12.89 15.12
N GLY A 421 20.23 -13.88 15.91
CA GLY A 421 20.42 -15.27 15.43
C GLY A 421 20.33 -16.31 16.53
N THR A 422 20.06 -15.89 17.76
CA THR A 422 19.62 -16.75 18.86
C THR A 422 18.10 -16.79 18.98
N GLN A 423 17.38 -15.84 18.36
CA GLN A 423 15.92 -15.80 18.32
C GLN A 423 15.39 -16.52 17.08
N THR A 424 15.52 -17.84 17.02
CA THR A 424 14.63 -18.61 16.16
C THR A 424 13.28 -18.66 16.88
N ARG A 425 12.19 -18.17 16.26
CA ARG A 425 10.82 -18.30 16.83
C ARG A 425 10.52 -19.79 17.04
N GLU A 426 10.83 -20.33 18.22
CA GLU A 426 10.63 -21.75 18.56
C GLU A 426 9.15 -22.11 18.81
N ASN A 427 8.21 -21.17 18.66
CA ASN A 427 6.79 -21.42 18.89
C ASN A 427 5.93 -20.91 17.72
N ASP A 428 5.65 -21.79 16.75
CA ASP A 428 4.58 -21.65 15.75
C ASP A 428 3.19 -21.76 16.44
N HIS A 429 2.86 -20.77 17.27
CA HIS A 429 1.52 -20.55 17.79
C HIS A 429 1.03 -19.17 17.35
N PRO A 430 -0.02 -19.09 16.50
CA PRO A 430 -0.57 -17.80 16.10
C PRO A 430 -1.17 -17.11 17.33
N GLY A 431 -0.56 -16.00 17.77
CA GLY A 431 -1.14 -15.12 18.80
C GLY A 431 -0.26 -14.72 20.00
N GLN A 432 1.05 -15.01 20.01
CA GLN A 432 1.97 -14.41 20.99
C GLN A 432 2.95 -13.46 20.29
N ASP A 433 2.51 -12.23 20.07
CA ASP A 433 3.41 -11.10 19.77
C ASP A 433 4.24 -10.78 21.02
N SER A 434 5.56 -10.86 20.91
CA SER A 434 6.54 -10.44 21.94
C SER A 434 6.77 -8.93 21.96
N LEU A 435 6.12 -8.17 21.08
CA LEU A 435 6.13 -6.72 21.10
C LEU A 435 5.32 -6.26 22.32
N GLU A 436 5.99 -5.85 23.40
CA GLU A 436 5.34 -5.28 24.58
C GLU A 436 4.52 -4.05 24.15
N GLN A 437 3.20 -4.24 24.11
CA GLN A 437 2.25 -3.25 23.61
C GLN A 437 2.06 -2.13 24.64
N TYR A 438 2.57 -0.93 24.36
CA TYR A 438 2.03 0.28 24.98
C TYR A 438 0.85 0.79 24.16
N TYR A 439 -0.36 0.39 24.57
CA TYR A 439 -1.61 0.96 24.06
C TYR A 439 -1.68 2.46 24.41
N THR A 440 -1.43 3.34 23.44
CA THR A 440 -1.91 4.73 23.50
C THR A 440 -2.62 5.12 22.22
N TRP A 441 -3.88 4.70 22.11
CA TRP A 441 -4.86 5.43 21.31
C TRP A 441 -5.37 6.63 22.12
N PHE A 442 -5.24 7.84 21.59
CA PHE A 442 -5.96 9.00 22.11
C PHE A 442 -7.44 8.87 21.73
N VAL A 443 -8.24 8.30 22.63
CA VAL A 443 -9.69 8.46 22.62
C VAL A 443 -10.01 9.81 23.26
N ARG A 444 -10.56 10.75 22.50
CA ARG A 444 -11.29 11.88 23.08
C ARG A 444 -12.66 11.37 23.49
N ASP A 445 -12.87 11.27 24.79
CA ASP A 445 -14.19 11.11 25.40
C ASP A 445 -14.91 12.48 25.35
N PRO A 446 -16.03 12.64 24.63
CA PRO A 446 -16.89 13.79 24.83
C PRO A 446 -17.64 13.60 26.15
N SER A 447 -17.21 14.32 27.18
CA SER A 447 -17.87 14.35 28.50
C SER A 447 -19.39 14.48 28.38
N PRO A 448 -20.17 13.73 29.17
CA PRO A 448 -21.63 13.75 29.13
C PRO A 448 -22.18 14.93 29.94
N GLN A 449 -22.04 16.15 29.43
CA GLN A 449 -22.80 17.32 29.88
C GLN A 449 -22.99 18.27 28.71
N ASP A 450 -24.03 18.01 27.92
CA ASP A 450 -24.87 19.03 27.27
C ASP A 450 -26.06 18.33 26.59
N GLU A 451 -26.83 17.59 27.40
CA GLU A 451 -28.25 17.42 27.09
C GLU A 451 -28.95 18.69 27.55
N ASP A 452 -29.42 19.46 26.55
CA ASP A 452 -30.69 20.19 26.53
C ASP A 452 -30.57 21.60 25.95
N ARG A 453 -30.48 21.69 24.61
CA ARG A 453 -31.14 22.76 23.85
C ARG A 453 -31.73 22.21 22.57
N SER A 454 -32.96 21.74 22.72
CA SER A 454 -33.91 21.52 21.64
C SER A 454 -34.23 22.82 20.90
N GLN A 455 -34.45 22.68 19.58
CA GLN A 455 -35.10 23.61 18.63
C GLN A 455 -34.20 24.69 18.02
N HIS A 456 -33.94 24.60 16.70
CA HIS A 456 -34.43 25.54 15.67
C HIS A 456 -34.09 25.04 14.24
N GLY A 457 -35.13 24.86 13.44
CA GLY A 457 -35.20 25.13 11.99
C GLY A 457 -34.16 24.52 11.05
N VAL A 458 -34.59 23.50 10.29
CA VAL A 458 -34.00 23.12 8.99
C VAL A 458 -34.08 24.32 8.04
N GLY A 459 -32.93 24.95 7.76
CA GLY A 459 -32.75 25.92 6.70
C GLY A 459 -32.09 25.27 5.50
N THR A 460 -32.86 25.06 4.43
CA THR A 460 -32.40 24.72 3.08
C THR A 460 -31.37 25.74 2.60
N ALA A 461 -30.15 25.28 2.30
CA ALA A 461 -29.18 26.06 1.54
C ALA A 461 -29.54 25.98 0.05
N THR A 462 -30.18 27.03 -0.47
CA THR A 462 -30.46 27.20 -1.90
C THR A 462 -29.22 27.74 -2.59
N LEU A 463 -28.70 27.00 -3.57
CA LEU A 463 -27.67 27.49 -4.48
C LEU A 463 -28.24 28.63 -5.35
N PRO A 464 -27.49 29.71 -5.62
CA PRO A 464 -27.93 30.76 -6.52
C PRO A 464 -27.96 30.23 -7.97
N ALA A 465 -29.00 30.60 -8.71
CA ALA A 465 -29.08 30.34 -10.15
C ALA A 465 -27.97 31.11 -10.89
N PRO A 466 -27.30 30.52 -11.90
CA PRO A 466 -26.36 31.26 -12.72
C PRO A 466 -27.10 32.25 -13.64
N ASP A 467 -26.58 33.48 -13.71
CA ASP A 467 -27.02 34.51 -14.65
C ASP A 467 -26.80 34.06 -16.11
N GLU A 468 -27.71 34.47 -16.98
CA GLU A 468 -27.69 34.23 -18.43
C GLU A 468 -26.35 34.63 -19.06
N VAL A 469 -25.53 33.65 -19.41
CA VAL A 469 -24.38 33.86 -20.31
C VAL A 469 -24.92 33.88 -21.74
N THR A 470 -25.00 35.07 -22.30
CA THR A 470 -25.25 35.30 -23.74
C THR A 470 -24.05 34.78 -24.52
N ALA A 471 -24.28 33.75 -25.34
CA ALA A 471 -23.29 33.16 -26.22
C ALA A 471 -22.89 34.15 -27.35
N GLY A 472 -21.65 34.62 -27.34
CA GLY A 472 -20.98 35.17 -28.51
C GLY A 472 -20.48 34.04 -29.43
N PRO A 473 -20.41 34.24 -30.75
CA PRO A 473 -19.98 33.20 -31.69
C PRO A 473 -18.47 32.88 -31.54
N PRO A 474 -18.06 31.63 -31.82
CA PRO A 474 -16.68 31.18 -31.63
C PRO A 474 -15.71 31.82 -32.66
N PRO A 475 -14.45 32.07 -32.29
CA PRO A 475 -13.41 32.48 -33.23
C PRO A 475 -13.02 31.33 -34.16
N GLY A 476 -12.75 31.66 -35.43
CA GLY A 476 -12.49 30.72 -36.52
C GLY A 476 -11.06 30.26 -36.70
#